data_AF-X6PY03-F1
#
_entry.id   AF-X6PY03-F1
#
_cell.length_a   1.000
_cell.length_b   1.000
_cell.length_c   1.000
_cell.angle_alpha   90.00
_cell.angle_beta   90.00
_cell.angle_gamma   90.00
#
_symmetry.space_group_name_H-M   'P 1'
#
loop_
_entity.id
_entity.type
_entity.pdbx_description
1 polymer ?
#
loop_
_entity_poly.entity_id
_entity_poly.type
_entity_poly.pdbx_seq_one_letter_code
_entity_poly.pdbx_strand_id
1 'polypeptide(L)'
;MKLRLLVFIGLLTSLFVSAQAQTSSNDVAFLDEQGRVIPNGTVVVLNKAVPSEFPFEGNKIVGKVHLQNKSDKSLNVSLSYIINNIDEGEVQVCAFEKCTNNSEIGSYEVGDKLFSVGSDKEAIDIEHFYGEFENCSITLKLKVKEFGSEQEKEGPSITIKFDTNAAGIASVASQKGLTFDVYNTQGVLLHKQITSLSNLSKGIYIVKQKGVASTKKYVVR
;
A
#
# COMPACT_ATOMS: atom_id res chain seq x y z
N MET A 1 36.74 10.05 -66.20
CA MET A 1 36.71 10.77 -64.91
C MET A 1 35.28 10.81 -64.41
N LYS A 2 35.05 10.28 -63.19
CA LYS A 2 33.94 10.57 -62.25
C LYS A 2 32.50 10.26 -62.68
N LEU A 3 31.57 9.86 -61.81
CA LEU A 3 31.55 9.36 -60.42
C LEU A 3 30.07 9.13 -60.10
N ARG A 4 29.70 7.91 -59.70
CA ARG A 4 28.65 7.49 -58.75
C ARG A 4 27.23 8.10 -58.86
N LEU A 5 26.24 7.22 -59.04
CA LEU A 5 24.91 7.42 -58.45
C LEU A 5 24.50 6.16 -57.66
N LEU A 6 24.66 6.28 -56.32
CA LEU A 6 23.91 5.67 -55.20
C LEU A 6 23.11 4.38 -55.49
N VAL A 7 23.53 3.19 -55.08
CA VAL A 7 23.61 2.58 -53.72
C VAL A 7 22.27 2.49 -52.97
N PHE A 8 21.95 1.24 -52.57
CA PHE A 8 21.11 0.74 -51.46
C PHE A 8 19.87 -0.06 -51.85
N ILE A 9 20.12 -1.28 -52.36
CA ILE A 9 19.18 -2.41 -52.28
C ILE A 9 19.37 -3.06 -50.90
N GLY A 10 18.28 -3.09 -50.13
CA GLY A 10 17.90 -4.19 -49.25
C GLY A 10 18.79 -4.50 -48.04
N LEU A 11 18.42 -3.96 -46.87
CA LEU A 11 18.32 -4.76 -45.65
C LEU A 11 17.46 -4.03 -44.60
N LEU A 12 16.14 -4.10 -44.73
CA LEU A 12 15.25 -3.85 -43.60
C LEU A 12 15.32 -5.11 -42.70
N THR A 13 16.36 -5.22 -41.87
CA THR A 13 16.29 -6.10 -40.69
C THR A 13 15.25 -5.49 -39.76
N SER A 14 14.06 -6.10 -39.78
CA SER A 14 13.07 -5.96 -38.74
C SER A 14 13.72 -6.20 -37.38
N LEU A 15 13.99 -5.12 -36.67
CA LEU A 15 14.18 -5.13 -35.22
C LEU A 15 12.84 -5.52 -34.62
N PHE A 16 12.51 -6.81 -34.64
CA PHE A 16 11.61 -7.37 -33.67
C PHE A 16 12.34 -7.31 -32.34
N VAL A 17 12.25 -6.16 -31.67
CA VAL A 17 12.37 -6.12 -30.22
C VAL A 17 11.21 -6.97 -29.74
N SER A 18 11.48 -8.25 -29.49
CA SER A 18 10.59 -9.06 -28.68
C SER A 18 10.55 -8.39 -27.31
N ALA A 19 9.59 -7.49 -27.16
CA ALA A 19 9.03 -7.18 -25.85
C ALA A 19 8.53 -8.51 -25.32
N GLN A 20 9.39 -9.24 -24.62
CA GLN A 20 8.95 -10.31 -23.73
C GLN A 20 8.12 -9.59 -22.68
N ALA A 21 6.82 -9.45 -22.92
CA ALA A 21 5.88 -9.31 -21.84
C ALA A 21 6.11 -10.54 -20.96
N GLN A 22 6.86 -10.36 -19.87
CA GLN A 22 7.05 -11.42 -18.89
C GLN A 22 5.64 -11.80 -18.44
N THR A 23 5.18 -12.97 -18.87
CA THR A 23 3.88 -13.49 -18.49
C THR A 23 3.97 -13.80 -17.00
N SER A 24 3.35 -12.94 -16.19
CA SER A 24 3.13 -13.19 -14.77
C SER A 24 2.52 -14.58 -14.61
N SER A 25 3.01 -15.36 -13.66
CA SER A 25 2.40 -16.65 -13.39
C SER A 25 0.95 -16.46 -12.91
N ASN A 26 0.03 -17.29 -13.45
CA ASN A 26 -1.36 -17.39 -12.98
C ASN A 26 -1.50 -18.36 -11.78
N ASP A 27 -0.39 -18.86 -11.25
CA ASP A 27 -0.35 -19.81 -10.14
C ASP A 27 -0.83 -19.20 -8.82
N VAL A 28 -0.78 -17.87 -8.69
CA VAL A 28 -1.28 -17.10 -7.54
C VAL A 28 -2.18 -15.98 -8.07
N ALA A 29 -3.22 -15.64 -7.32
CA ALA A 29 -4.15 -14.58 -7.67
C ALA A 29 -4.39 -13.61 -6.51
N PHE A 30 -4.49 -12.33 -6.83
CA PHE A 30 -5.16 -11.35 -5.97
C PHE A 30 -6.67 -11.56 -6.06
N LEU A 31 -7.36 -11.43 -4.93
CA LEU A 31 -8.80 -11.51 -4.82
C LEU A 31 -9.34 -10.27 -4.09
N ASP A 32 -10.54 -9.85 -4.45
CA ASP A 32 -11.28 -8.84 -3.68
C ASP A 32 -11.92 -9.43 -2.40
N GLU A 33 -12.62 -8.61 -1.64
CA GLU A 33 -13.32 -9.02 -0.41
C GLU A 33 -14.41 -10.08 -0.67
N GLN A 34 -14.99 -10.14 -1.87
CA GLN A 34 -15.96 -11.16 -2.26
C GLN A 34 -15.29 -12.46 -2.74
N GLY A 35 -13.95 -12.49 -2.81
CA GLY A 35 -13.17 -13.61 -3.30
C GLY A 35 -13.11 -13.74 -4.81
N ARG A 36 -13.47 -12.69 -5.56
CA ARG A 36 -13.35 -12.65 -7.03
C ARG A 36 -11.93 -12.28 -7.41
N VAL A 37 -11.42 -12.89 -8.47
CA VAL A 37 -10.05 -12.64 -8.97
C VAL A 37 -9.92 -11.21 -9.47
N ILE A 38 -8.89 -10.51 -9.00
CA ILE A 38 -8.43 -9.23 -9.53
C ILE A 38 -7.38 -9.53 -10.60
N PRO A 39 -7.62 -9.18 -11.88
CA PRO A 39 -6.67 -9.45 -12.95
C PRO A 39 -5.32 -8.75 -12.74
N ASN A 40 -4.23 -9.36 -13.23
CA ASN A 40 -2.91 -8.73 -13.26
C ASN A 40 -2.95 -7.39 -14.01
N GLY A 41 -2.29 -6.38 -13.47
CA GLY A 41 -2.23 -5.02 -14.01
C GLY A 41 -3.46 -4.17 -13.71
N THR A 42 -4.44 -4.66 -12.94
CA THR A 42 -5.63 -3.88 -12.57
C THR A 42 -5.27 -2.74 -11.63
N VAL A 43 -5.90 -1.58 -11.85
CA VAL A 43 -5.92 -0.47 -10.90
C VAL A 43 -7.15 -0.59 -10.01
N VAL A 44 -6.95 -0.81 -8.72
CA VAL A 44 -7.98 -0.83 -7.68
C VAL A 44 -8.04 0.55 -7.05
N VAL A 45 -9.22 1.18 -7.06
CA VAL A 45 -9.41 2.52 -6.48
C VAL A 45 -10.01 2.41 -5.09
N LEU A 46 -9.36 3.03 -4.11
CA LEU A 46 -9.85 3.14 -2.74
C LEU A 46 -10.17 4.60 -2.43
N ASN A 47 -11.43 4.89 -2.09
CA ASN A 47 -11.95 6.26 -1.94
C ASN A 47 -12.61 6.56 -0.59
N LYS A 48 -12.74 5.55 0.28
CA LYS A 48 -13.40 5.71 1.58
C LYS A 48 -12.41 6.23 2.62
N ALA A 49 -12.35 7.55 2.72
CA ALA A 49 -11.63 8.23 3.79
C ALA A 49 -12.39 8.16 5.13
N VAL A 50 -11.66 7.86 6.20
CA VAL A 50 -12.13 7.95 7.58
C VAL A 50 -11.10 8.70 8.41
N PRO A 51 -11.47 9.37 9.51
CA PRO A 51 -10.48 9.90 10.45
C PRO A 51 -9.55 8.79 10.94
N SER A 52 -8.27 9.10 11.12
CA SER A 52 -7.32 8.19 11.78
C SER A 52 -7.71 7.96 13.25
N GLU A 53 -7.08 6.96 13.91
CA GLU A 53 -7.37 6.64 15.33
C GLU A 53 -7.22 7.89 16.23
N PHE A 54 -6.28 8.75 15.88
CA PHE A 54 -6.06 10.07 16.46
C PHE A 54 -6.39 11.15 15.42
N PRO A 55 -7.59 11.75 15.42
CA PRO A 55 -8.04 12.61 14.31
C PRO A 55 -7.18 13.84 14.01
N PHE A 56 -6.29 14.24 14.93
CA PHE A 56 -5.31 15.30 14.67
C PHE A 56 -4.12 14.85 13.81
N GLU A 57 -3.96 13.55 13.55
CA GLU A 57 -3.01 12.99 12.58
C GLU A 57 -3.56 13.02 11.15
N GLY A 58 -4.82 13.43 10.98
CA GLY A 58 -5.48 13.51 9.69
C GLY A 58 -6.39 12.32 9.42
N ASN A 59 -6.48 11.95 8.15
CA ASN A 59 -7.37 10.93 7.64
C ASN A 59 -6.61 9.66 7.27
N LYS A 60 -7.35 8.57 7.10
CA LYS A 60 -6.84 7.33 6.52
C LYS A 60 -7.81 6.73 5.51
N ILE A 61 -7.26 6.05 4.51
CA ILE A 61 -8.01 5.17 3.61
C ILE A 61 -7.52 3.75 3.85
N VAL A 62 -8.46 2.82 4.00
CA VAL A 62 -8.18 1.41 4.25
C VAL A 62 -8.65 0.58 3.08
N GLY A 63 -7.83 -0.38 2.67
CA GLY A 63 -8.15 -1.39 1.67
C GLY A 63 -7.75 -2.78 2.14
N LYS A 64 -8.41 -3.78 1.57
CA LYS A 64 -8.13 -5.18 1.81
C LYS A 64 -8.23 -5.94 0.49
N VAL A 65 -7.17 -6.69 0.20
CA VAL A 65 -7.19 -7.72 -0.86
C VAL A 65 -6.75 -9.03 -0.24
N HIS A 66 -6.93 -10.13 -0.97
CA HIS A 66 -6.46 -11.43 -0.53
C HIS A 66 -5.56 -12.08 -1.57
N LEU A 67 -4.59 -12.89 -1.12
CA LEU A 67 -3.84 -13.80 -1.97
C LEU A 67 -4.40 -15.20 -1.86
N GLN A 68 -4.41 -15.91 -2.98
CA GLN A 68 -4.73 -17.32 -3.02
C GLN A 68 -3.84 -18.06 -4.00
N ASN A 69 -3.32 -19.21 -3.57
CA ASN A 69 -2.66 -20.18 -4.44
C ASN A 69 -3.72 -20.88 -5.30
N LYS A 70 -3.57 -20.76 -6.62
CA LYS A 70 -4.44 -21.36 -7.64
C LYS A 70 -3.81 -22.57 -8.33
N SER A 71 -2.55 -22.85 -8.04
CA SER A 71 -1.83 -24.00 -8.59
C SER A 71 -2.18 -25.30 -7.87
N ASP A 72 -1.80 -26.41 -8.47
CA ASP A 72 -1.81 -27.75 -7.90
C ASP A 72 -0.55 -28.05 -7.05
N LYS A 73 0.27 -27.04 -6.78
CA LYS A 73 1.54 -27.17 -6.07
C LYS A 73 1.65 -26.21 -4.89
N SER A 74 2.52 -26.52 -3.94
CA SER A 74 2.85 -25.57 -2.88
C SER A 74 3.84 -24.53 -3.41
N LEU A 75 3.60 -23.26 -3.10
CA LEU A 75 4.36 -22.12 -3.64
C LEU A 75 4.86 -21.26 -2.49
N ASN A 76 6.14 -20.89 -2.50
CA ASN A 76 6.61 -19.75 -1.70
C ASN A 76 6.28 -18.47 -2.47
N VAL A 77 5.55 -17.55 -1.83
CA VAL A 77 5.09 -16.30 -2.42
C VAL A 77 5.67 -15.15 -1.62
N SER A 78 6.42 -14.29 -2.30
CA SER A 78 6.97 -13.05 -1.73
C SER A 78 6.11 -11.87 -2.15
N LEU A 79 5.80 -10.99 -1.20
CA LEU A 79 5.09 -9.74 -1.42
C LEU A 79 6.02 -8.55 -1.20
N SER A 80 6.10 -7.70 -2.22
CA SER A 80 6.66 -6.37 -2.14
C SER A 80 5.68 -5.34 -2.66
N TYR A 81 5.96 -4.07 -2.39
CA TYR A 81 5.21 -2.98 -2.95
C TYR A 81 6.10 -1.81 -3.34
N ILE A 82 5.63 -1.04 -4.31
CA ILE A 82 6.27 0.19 -4.77
C ILE A 82 5.35 1.34 -4.45
N ILE A 83 5.82 2.34 -3.71
CA ILE A 83 5.13 3.63 -3.62
C ILE A 83 5.46 4.40 -4.89
N ASN A 84 4.48 4.56 -5.79
CA ASN A 84 4.69 5.23 -7.07
C ASN A 84 4.63 6.76 -6.92
N ASN A 85 3.76 7.24 -6.03
CA ASN A 85 3.62 8.63 -5.64
C ASN A 85 3.02 8.73 -4.24
N ILE A 86 3.43 9.75 -3.50
CA ILE A 86 2.89 10.12 -2.20
C ILE A 86 3.20 11.60 -1.95
N ASP A 87 2.17 12.40 -1.69
CA ASP A 87 2.35 13.83 -1.37
C ASP A 87 2.44 14.06 0.15
N GLU A 88 1.56 13.40 0.93
CA GLU A 88 1.52 13.53 2.38
C GLU A 88 1.35 12.17 3.09
N GLY A 89 1.90 12.08 4.29
CA GLY A 89 1.71 10.95 5.20
C GLY A 89 2.48 9.69 4.80
N GLU A 90 1.87 8.52 4.96
CA GLU A 90 2.57 7.23 4.85
C GLU A 90 1.64 6.11 4.37
N VAL A 91 2.25 5.03 3.88
CA VAL A 91 1.57 3.80 3.47
C VAL A 91 2.02 2.64 4.34
N GLN A 92 1.05 1.99 4.96
CA GLN A 92 1.22 0.73 5.66
C GLN A 92 0.69 -0.44 4.84
N VAL A 93 1.49 -1.49 4.69
CA VAL A 93 1.08 -2.76 4.09
C VAL A 93 1.37 -3.88 5.08
N CYS A 94 0.35 -4.67 5.41
CA CYS A 94 0.45 -5.80 6.32
C CYS A 94 0.04 -7.11 5.63
N ALA A 95 0.92 -8.11 5.69
CA ALA A 95 0.67 -9.47 5.22
C ALA A 95 1.67 -10.41 5.88
N PHE A 96 1.38 -11.72 5.92
CA PHE A 96 2.32 -12.73 6.45
C PHE A 96 2.76 -12.44 7.89
N GLU A 97 1.84 -11.91 8.70
CA GLU A 97 2.09 -11.49 10.10
C GLU A 97 3.14 -10.36 10.25
N LYS A 98 3.50 -9.70 9.15
CA LYS A 98 4.44 -8.57 9.10
C LYS A 98 3.72 -7.32 8.61
N CYS A 99 4.20 -6.15 9.05
CA CYS A 99 3.75 -4.85 8.59
C CYS A 99 4.94 -3.97 8.26
N THR A 100 4.85 -3.24 7.15
CA THR A 100 5.82 -2.23 6.73
C THR A 100 5.14 -0.89 6.63
N ASN A 101 5.81 0.18 7.01
CA ASN A 101 5.28 1.54 6.96
C ASN A 101 6.32 2.49 6.36
N ASN A 102 5.97 3.17 5.27
CA ASN A 102 6.90 4.02 4.52
C ASN A 102 6.21 5.27 3.97
N SER A 103 6.93 6.38 3.97
CA SER A 103 6.44 7.71 3.55
C SER A 103 7.15 8.26 2.31
N GLU A 104 8.00 7.47 1.66
CA GLU A 104 8.81 7.91 0.52
C GLU A 104 8.52 7.05 -0.72
N ILE A 105 8.75 7.62 -1.91
CA ILE A 105 8.69 6.86 -3.16
C ILE A 105 9.83 5.83 -3.15
N GLY A 106 9.50 4.57 -3.39
CA GLY A 106 10.49 3.49 -3.29
C GLY A 106 9.87 2.11 -3.39
N SER A 107 10.74 1.09 -3.37
CA SER A 107 10.36 -0.32 -3.33
C SER A 107 10.63 -0.90 -1.95
N TYR A 108 9.67 -1.64 -1.42
CA TYR A 108 9.68 -2.13 -0.06
C TYR A 108 9.23 -3.60 -0.01
N GLU A 109 9.95 -4.42 0.73
CA GLU A 109 9.66 -5.85 0.92
C GLU A 109 8.81 -6.03 2.18
N VAL A 110 7.68 -6.75 2.07
CA VAL A 110 6.84 -7.10 3.22
C VAL A 110 7.30 -8.43 3.81
N GLY A 111 7.49 -9.43 2.94
CA GLY A 111 8.00 -10.74 3.31
C GLY A 111 7.52 -11.84 2.37
N ASP A 112 7.77 -13.09 2.76
CA ASP A 112 7.38 -14.29 2.04
C ASP A 112 6.63 -15.29 2.93
N LYS A 113 5.81 -16.14 2.31
CA LYS A 113 5.08 -17.21 2.97
C LYS A 113 4.89 -18.40 2.04
N LEU A 114 5.00 -19.60 2.59
CA LEU A 114 4.64 -20.84 1.91
C LEU A 114 3.11 -21.01 1.89
N PHE A 115 2.54 -21.05 0.69
CA PHE A 115 1.15 -21.38 0.45
C PHE A 115 1.02 -22.84 0.04
N SER A 116 0.28 -23.62 0.82
CA SER A 116 -0.11 -24.98 0.43
C SER A 116 -1.12 -24.96 -0.72
N VAL A 117 -1.32 -26.14 -1.34
CA VAL A 117 -2.39 -26.35 -2.32
C VAL A 117 -3.74 -26.24 -1.59
N GLY A 118 -4.66 -25.43 -2.09
CA GLY A 118 -6.01 -25.35 -1.51
C GLY A 118 -6.66 -23.97 -1.59
N SER A 119 -7.74 -23.81 -0.84
CA SER A 119 -8.58 -22.61 -0.85
C SER A 119 -8.16 -21.53 0.15
N ASP A 120 -7.08 -21.73 0.90
CA ASP A 120 -6.63 -20.79 1.92
C ASP A 120 -6.32 -19.44 1.29
N LYS A 121 -6.73 -18.39 2.00
CA LYS A 121 -6.57 -17.01 1.60
C LYS A 121 -5.72 -16.29 2.63
N GLU A 122 -4.72 -15.56 2.16
CA GLU A 122 -3.98 -14.62 3.00
C GLU A 122 -4.55 -13.22 2.80
N ALA A 123 -4.85 -12.50 3.87
CA ALA A 123 -5.24 -11.10 3.77
C ALA A 123 -4.02 -10.20 3.59
N ILE A 124 -4.15 -9.19 2.74
CA ILE A 124 -3.24 -8.05 2.67
C ILE A 124 -4.05 -6.83 3.07
N ASP A 125 -3.72 -6.28 4.24
CA ASP A 125 -4.27 -5.01 4.73
C ASP A 125 -3.41 -3.87 4.20
N ILE A 126 -4.05 -2.83 3.70
CA ILE A 126 -3.41 -1.68 3.06
C ILE A 126 -4.01 -0.43 3.67
N GLU A 127 -3.18 0.41 4.26
CA GLU A 127 -3.60 1.69 4.81
C GLU A 127 -2.76 2.82 4.24
N HIS A 128 -3.40 3.93 3.91
CA HIS A 128 -2.73 5.19 3.62
C HIS A 128 -3.22 6.25 4.59
N PHE A 129 -2.29 6.84 5.33
CA PHE A 129 -2.54 7.98 6.22
C PHE A 129 -2.12 9.26 5.51
N TYR A 130 -2.94 10.30 5.60
CA TYR A 130 -2.66 11.60 4.96
C TYR A 130 -3.28 12.75 5.75
N GLY A 131 -2.75 13.95 5.54
CA GLY A 131 -3.23 15.17 6.17
C GLY A 131 -4.40 15.79 5.42
N GLU A 132 -4.09 16.87 4.68
CA GLU A 132 -5.07 17.68 3.96
C GLU A 132 -5.24 17.21 2.51
N PHE A 133 -4.15 16.79 1.87
CA PHE A 133 -4.14 16.44 0.45
C PHE A 133 -3.88 14.96 0.26
N GLU A 134 -4.87 14.27 -0.28
CA GLU A 134 -4.73 12.87 -0.68
C GLU A 134 -4.24 12.80 -2.12
N ASN A 135 -3.05 12.24 -2.30
CA ASN A 135 -2.52 11.83 -3.58
C ASN A 135 -1.49 10.73 -3.36
N CYS A 136 -1.95 9.48 -3.39
CA CYS A 136 -1.07 8.33 -3.28
C CYS A 136 -1.44 7.21 -4.26
N SER A 137 -0.43 6.54 -4.79
CA SER A 137 -0.63 5.24 -5.41
C SER A 137 0.53 4.30 -5.12
N ILE A 138 0.20 3.02 -4.94
CA ILE A 138 1.18 1.96 -4.76
C ILE A 138 0.94 0.83 -5.76
N THR A 139 1.98 0.05 -6.03
CA THR A 139 1.89 -1.18 -6.81
C THR A 139 2.28 -2.35 -5.94
N LEU A 140 1.37 -3.28 -5.67
CA LEU A 140 1.69 -4.56 -5.05
C LEU A 140 2.27 -5.50 -6.10
N LYS A 141 3.38 -6.18 -5.77
CA LYS A 141 4.06 -7.13 -6.65
C LYS A 141 4.27 -8.44 -5.93
N LEU A 142 4.02 -9.54 -6.65
CA LEU A 142 4.31 -10.88 -6.17
C LEU A 142 5.48 -11.48 -6.92
N LYS A 143 6.28 -12.26 -6.20
CA LYS A 143 7.19 -13.24 -6.78
C LYS A 143 6.79 -14.62 -6.29
N VAL A 144 6.93 -15.61 -7.15
CA VAL A 144 6.45 -16.96 -6.93
C VAL A 144 7.57 -17.96 -7.20
N LYS A 145 7.79 -18.84 -6.24
CA LYS A 145 8.78 -19.93 -6.31
C LYS A 145 8.10 -21.24 -5.92
N GLU A 146 8.12 -22.23 -6.79
CA GLU A 146 7.61 -23.57 -6.45
C GLU A 146 8.42 -24.14 -5.27
N PHE A 147 7.74 -24.77 -4.31
CA PHE A 147 8.43 -25.32 -3.14
C PHE A 147 9.45 -26.38 -3.54
N GLY A 148 10.71 -26.20 -3.12
CA GLY A 148 11.83 -27.07 -3.49
C GLY A 148 12.46 -26.78 -4.87
N SER A 149 11.92 -25.83 -5.63
CA SER A 149 12.58 -25.31 -6.84
C SER A 149 13.57 -24.21 -6.46
N GLU A 150 14.55 -23.92 -7.32
CA GLU A 150 15.36 -22.69 -7.24
C GLU A 150 14.87 -21.59 -8.18
N GLN A 151 13.93 -21.90 -9.07
CA GLN A 151 13.44 -20.97 -10.07
C GLN A 151 12.34 -20.08 -9.48
N GLU A 152 12.66 -18.79 -9.32
CA GLU A 152 11.70 -17.73 -9.03
C GLU A 152 11.12 -17.16 -10.33
N LYS A 153 9.82 -16.83 -10.30
CA LYS A 153 9.09 -16.22 -11.40
C LYS A 153 8.32 -15.00 -10.90
N GLU A 154 8.10 -14.04 -11.78
CA GLU A 154 7.20 -12.93 -11.49
C GLU A 154 5.75 -13.45 -11.37
N GLY A 155 5.08 -13.03 -10.31
CA GLY A 155 3.65 -13.26 -10.09
C GLY A 155 2.82 -12.10 -10.62
N PRO A 156 1.50 -12.07 -10.32
CA PRO A 156 0.66 -10.94 -10.67
C PRO A 156 1.08 -9.68 -9.88
N SER A 157 0.70 -8.54 -10.41
CA SER A 157 0.84 -7.22 -9.81
C SER A 157 -0.47 -6.46 -9.93
N ILE A 158 -0.79 -5.62 -8.96
CA ILE A 158 -1.95 -4.71 -9.02
C ILE A 158 -1.53 -3.33 -8.51
N THR A 159 -2.16 -2.28 -9.02
CA THR A 159 -1.96 -0.91 -8.55
C THR A 159 -3.12 -0.52 -7.66
N ILE A 160 -2.82 0.00 -6.47
CA ILE A 160 -3.80 0.60 -5.58
C ILE A 160 -3.69 2.11 -5.75
N LYS A 161 -4.77 2.74 -6.19
CA LYS A 161 -4.89 4.19 -6.27
C LYS A 161 -5.77 4.65 -5.11
N PHE A 162 -5.21 5.49 -4.26
CA PHE A 162 -6.00 6.25 -3.29
C PHE A 162 -6.57 7.46 -4.05
N ASP A 163 -7.89 7.63 -4.00
CA ASP A 163 -8.56 8.70 -4.72
C ASP A 163 -9.85 9.11 -4.00
N THR A 164 -9.76 10.09 -3.11
CA THR A 164 -10.91 10.64 -2.39
C THR A 164 -11.91 11.40 -3.27
N ASN A 165 -11.51 11.80 -4.48
CA ASN A 165 -12.35 12.52 -5.44
C ASN A 165 -13.15 11.57 -6.35
N ALA A 166 -12.75 10.31 -6.45
CA ALA A 166 -13.50 9.29 -7.18
C ALA A 166 -14.85 9.06 -6.50
N ALA A 167 -15.96 9.31 -7.24
CA ALA A 167 -17.34 9.28 -6.75
C ALA A 167 -17.61 8.19 -5.70
N GLY A 168 -17.55 8.60 -4.44
CA GLY A 168 -17.62 7.73 -3.28
C GLY A 168 -18.16 8.53 -2.11
N ILE A 169 -19.06 7.90 -1.35
CA ILE A 169 -19.69 8.52 -0.19
C ILE A 169 -18.59 8.72 0.85
N ALA A 170 -18.17 9.97 1.09
CA ALA A 170 -17.40 10.33 2.25
C ALA A 170 -18.21 9.93 3.49
N SER A 171 -17.80 8.87 4.18
CA SER A 171 -18.41 8.52 5.45
C SER A 171 -17.99 9.57 6.46
N VAL A 172 -18.87 10.52 6.74
CA VAL A 172 -18.72 11.43 7.88
C VAL A 172 -18.87 10.58 9.15
N ALA A 173 -17.74 10.11 9.67
CA ALA A 173 -17.72 9.57 11.02
C ALA A 173 -18.10 10.71 11.97
N SER A 174 -19.24 10.56 12.65
CA SER A 174 -19.69 11.49 13.69
C SER A 174 -18.60 11.59 14.76
N GLN A 175 -17.89 12.72 14.81
CA GLN A 175 -16.96 13.06 15.89
C GLN A 175 -17.75 13.28 17.19
N LYS A 176 -18.15 12.19 17.85
CA LYS A 176 -18.66 12.24 19.21
C LYS A 176 -17.53 12.68 20.14
N GLY A 177 -17.61 13.91 20.64
CA GLY A 177 -16.97 14.45 21.84
C GLY A 177 -15.65 13.79 22.26
N LEU A 178 -14.63 13.81 21.41
CA LEU A 178 -13.32 13.27 21.72
C LEU A 178 -12.66 14.10 22.83
N THR A 179 -12.01 13.43 23.78
CA THR A 179 -11.27 14.07 24.86
C THR A 179 -9.88 13.45 24.98
N PHE A 180 -8.88 14.28 25.26
CA PHE A 180 -7.47 13.92 25.30
C PHE A 180 -6.86 14.22 26.67
N ASP A 181 -6.05 13.29 27.16
CA ASP A 181 -5.08 13.55 28.23
C ASP A 181 -3.72 13.84 27.57
N VAL A 182 -3.04 14.89 28.01
CA VAL A 182 -1.76 15.37 27.44
C VAL A 182 -0.68 15.32 28.50
N TYR A 183 0.43 14.69 28.17
CA TYR A 183 1.59 14.51 29.03
C TYR A 183 2.83 15.16 28.40
N ASN A 184 3.79 15.57 29.22
CA ASN A 184 5.13 15.91 28.74
C ASN A 184 5.96 14.64 28.44
N THR A 185 7.17 14.82 27.92
CA THR A 185 8.08 13.70 27.58
C THR A 185 8.60 12.93 28.81
N GLN A 186 8.42 13.46 30.02
CA GLN A 186 8.71 12.80 31.28
C GLN A 186 7.51 12.03 31.86
N GLY A 187 6.36 12.01 31.16
CA GLY A 187 5.15 11.32 31.60
C GLY A 187 4.30 12.08 32.63
N VAL A 188 4.58 13.36 32.88
CA VAL A 188 3.77 14.22 33.76
C VAL A 188 2.54 14.68 33.01
N LEU A 189 1.36 14.49 33.60
CA LEU A 189 0.09 14.97 33.06
C LEU A 189 0.04 16.50 33.11
N LEU A 190 -0.09 17.13 31.95
CA LEU A 190 -0.20 18.59 31.79
C LEU A 190 -1.66 19.02 31.67
N HIS A 191 -2.45 18.29 30.88
CA HIS A 191 -3.87 18.58 30.64
C HIS A 191 -4.69 17.30 30.67
N LYS A 192 -5.91 17.37 31.21
CA LYS A 192 -6.80 16.22 31.36
C LYS A 192 -8.11 16.45 30.64
N GLN A 193 -8.52 15.48 29.82
CA GLN A 193 -9.78 15.44 29.08
C GLN A 193 -10.11 16.71 28.29
N ILE A 194 -9.11 17.34 27.68
CA ILE A 194 -9.33 18.50 26.81
C ILE A 194 -9.93 18.05 25.47
N THR A 195 -10.77 18.88 24.87
CA THR A 195 -11.45 18.57 23.59
C THR A 195 -10.69 19.08 22.36
N SER A 196 -9.64 19.88 22.56
CA SER A 196 -8.78 20.40 21.49
C SER A 196 -7.32 20.44 21.94
N LEU A 197 -6.41 20.13 21.01
CA LEU A 197 -4.96 20.27 21.17
C LEU A 197 -4.42 21.61 20.67
N SER A 198 -5.27 22.44 20.04
CA SER A 198 -4.87 23.68 19.36
C SER A 198 -4.22 24.73 20.26
N ASN A 199 -4.50 24.67 21.57
CA ASN A 199 -4.04 25.68 22.55
C ASN A 199 -2.78 25.24 23.30
N LEU A 200 -2.17 24.12 22.91
CA LEU A 200 -0.89 23.70 23.46
C LEU A 200 0.22 24.66 23.01
N SER A 201 1.12 25.01 23.92
CA SER A 201 2.32 25.78 23.57
C SER A 201 3.28 24.95 22.72
N LYS A 202 4.22 25.61 22.04
CA LYS A 202 5.26 24.92 21.25
C LYS A 202 6.00 23.88 22.10
N GLY A 203 6.15 22.67 21.57
CA GLY A 203 6.75 21.57 22.31
C GLY A 203 6.40 20.18 21.79
N ILE A 204 6.96 19.16 22.46
CA ILE A 204 6.67 17.75 22.22
C ILE A 204 5.82 17.21 23.36
N TYR A 205 4.72 16.56 23.01
CA TYR A 205 3.73 16.02 23.94
C TYR A 205 3.47 14.54 23.66
N ILE A 206 3.00 13.83 24.68
CA ILE A 206 2.41 12.50 24.54
C ILE A 206 0.91 12.67 24.77
N VAL A 207 0.09 12.25 23.80
CA VAL A 207 -1.36 12.41 23.81
C VAL A 207 -2.03 11.06 23.92
N LYS A 208 -2.99 10.94 24.85
CA LYS A 208 -3.85 9.77 25.01
C LYS A 208 -5.30 10.17 24.73
N GLN A 209 -5.91 9.56 23.71
CA GLN A 209 -7.33 9.71 23.46
C GLN A 209 -8.14 8.82 24.40
N LYS A 210 -9.20 9.36 25.00
CA LYS A 210 -10.08 8.59 25.87
C LYS A 210 -10.73 7.44 25.09
N GLY A 211 -10.66 6.22 25.64
CA GLY A 211 -11.19 5.01 24.99
C GLY A 211 -10.21 4.32 24.04
N VAL A 212 -9.04 4.93 23.78
CA VAL A 212 -7.96 4.33 22.99
C VAL A 212 -6.88 3.78 23.94
N ALA A 213 -6.41 2.56 23.69
CA ALA A 213 -5.44 1.85 24.52
C ALA A 213 -3.97 2.21 24.19
N SER A 214 -3.74 3.12 23.24
CA SER A 214 -2.44 3.59 22.79
C SER A 214 -2.24 5.09 23.10
N THR A 215 -1.02 5.58 22.90
CA THR A 215 -0.65 7.01 23.00
C THR A 215 0.17 7.43 21.80
N LYS A 216 0.08 8.71 21.40
CA LYS A 216 0.85 9.26 20.27
C LYS A 216 1.70 10.47 20.66
N LYS A 217 2.85 10.60 20.00
CA LYS A 217 3.70 11.80 20.08
C LYS A 217 3.04 12.91 19.24
N TYR A 218 2.83 14.07 19.84
CA TYR A 218 2.29 15.25 19.17
C TYR A 218 3.29 16.40 19.26
N VAL A 219 3.55 17.07 18.14
CA VAL A 219 4.55 18.15 18.07
C VAL A 219 3.88 19.45 17.64
N VAL A 220 3.95 20.46 18.49
CA VAL A 220 3.50 21.82 18.19
C VAL A 220 4.73 22.65 17.80
N ARG A 221 4.74 23.18 16.57
CA ARG A 221 5.86 23.94 15.99
C ARG A 221 5.80 25.44 16.26
#